data_AF-A0A377YB65-F1
#
_entry.id   AF-A0A377YB65-F1
#
_cell.length_a   1.000
_cell.length_b   1.000
_cell.length_c   1.000
_cell.angle_alpha   90.00
_cell.angle_beta   90.00
_cell.angle_gamma   90.00
#
_symmetry.space_group_name_H-M   'P 1'
#
loop_
_entity.id
_entity.type
_entity.pdbx_description
1 polymer ?
#
loop_
_entity_poly.entity_id
_entity_poly.type
_entity_poly.pdbx_seq_one_letter_code
_entity_poly.pdbx_strand_id
1 'polypeptide(L)'
;MTGNLFFSPNHVVKVGTEDTTVSNVQIPADEADEKPLWILLDTTRPINPFIWQERIPYEFQQLTDEDKAISFMTDEFFYGIRGRGNMGYGFWQMAFASKQDLTTENFNDLYDRMCSQKNDAGRPLRIKPSILLVGMKNREQAFNIAKAQTLDNMKPNPNYGLVEVIVTPFLD
;
A
#
# COMPACT_ATOMS: atom_id res chain seq x y z
N MET A 1 5.51 -5.06 25.30
CA MET A 1 4.57 -5.28 24.19
C MET A 1 5.39 -5.26 22.91
N THR A 2 5.76 -6.44 22.42
CA THR A 2 6.39 -6.58 21.11
C THR A 2 5.35 -6.16 20.07
N GLY A 3 5.57 -5.03 19.41
CA GLY A 3 4.72 -4.59 18.32
C GLY A 3 4.87 -5.56 17.17
N ASN A 4 3.77 -6.20 16.77
CA ASN A 4 3.77 -7.02 15.55
C ASN A 4 3.93 -6.08 14.34
N LEU A 5 4.73 -6.52 13.36
CA LEU A 5 4.88 -5.82 12.09
C LEU A 5 3.52 -5.70 11.40
N PHE A 6 3.30 -4.59 10.68
CA PHE A 6 2.06 -4.37 9.95
C PHE A 6 1.83 -5.46 8.89
N PHE A 7 2.87 -5.80 8.14
CA PHE A 7 2.92 -6.98 7.28
C PHE A 7 3.56 -8.12 8.05
N SER A 8 2.75 -9.09 8.48
CA SER A 8 3.17 -10.22 9.29
C SER A 8 2.45 -11.49 8.85
N PRO A 9 3.12 -12.65 8.86
CA PRO A 9 2.45 -13.93 8.73
C PRO A 9 1.52 -14.21 9.94
N ASN A 10 1.75 -13.54 11.07
CA ASN A 10 1.09 -13.81 12.32
C ASN A 10 0.44 -12.56 12.93
N HIS A 11 -0.85 -12.34 12.66
CA HIS A 11 -1.72 -11.44 13.41
C HIS A 11 -2.65 -12.25 14.31
N VAL A 12 -2.58 -12.01 15.63
CA VAL A 12 -3.47 -12.68 16.59
C VAL A 12 -4.82 -12.00 16.57
N VAL A 13 -5.87 -12.74 16.20
CA VAL A 13 -7.26 -12.29 16.16
C VAL A 13 -8.09 -13.21 17.02
N LYS A 14 -8.94 -12.62 17.86
CA LYS A 14 -9.92 -13.37 18.63
C LYS A 14 -11.15 -13.65 17.77
N VAL A 15 -11.47 -14.93 17.62
CA VAL A 15 -12.71 -15.39 17.01
C VAL A 15 -13.44 -16.23 18.06
N GLY A 16 -14.47 -15.66 18.67
CA GLY A 16 -15.19 -16.15 19.83
C GLY A 16 -14.30 -16.12 21.07
N THR A 17 -13.94 -17.32 21.54
CA THR A 17 -13.11 -17.53 22.73
C THR A 17 -11.70 -18.01 22.38
N GLU A 18 -11.42 -18.29 21.09
CA GLU A 18 -10.13 -18.84 20.64
C GLU A 18 -9.29 -17.79 19.91
N ASP A 19 -7.98 -17.81 20.18
CA ASP A 19 -7.00 -16.97 19.51
C ASP A 19 -6.57 -17.66 18.21
N THR A 20 -6.92 -17.07 17.08
CA THR A 20 -6.54 -17.53 15.74
C THR A 20 -5.46 -16.63 15.15
N THR A 21 -4.58 -17.21 14.32
CA THR A 21 -3.52 -16.45 13.66
C THR A 21 -3.87 -16.26 12.19
N VAL A 22 -3.86 -15.00 11.73
CA VAL A 22 -4.17 -14.62 10.35
C VAL A 22 -2.94 -13.95 9.71
N SER A 23 -2.65 -14.30 8.46
CA SER A 23 -1.56 -13.72 7.68
C SER A 23 -2.05 -12.68 6.68
N ASN A 24 -1.38 -11.53 6.62
CA ASN A 24 -1.55 -10.53 5.55
C ASN A 24 -0.35 -10.44 4.60
N VAL A 25 0.50 -11.47 4.60
CA VAL A 25 1.63 -11.58 3.68
C VAL A 25 1.58 -12.90 2.92
N GLN A 26 1.98 -12.84 1.66
CA GLN A 26 2.26 -14.02 0.84
C GLN A 26 3.77 -14.05 0.57
N ILE A 27 4.45 -14.99 1.22
CA ILE A 27 5.91 -15.18 1.14
C ILE A 27 6.15 -16.52 0.43
N PRO A 28 7.12 -16.63 -0.48
CA PRO A 28 7.57 -17.93 -0.99
C PRO A 28 8.12 -18.81 0.14
N ALA A 29 8.17 -20.13 -0.08
CA ALA A 29 8.66 -21.08 0.94
C ALA A 29 10.16 -20.89 1.25
N ASP A 30 10.93 -20.44 0.26
CA ASP A 30 12.36 -20.19 0.36
C ASP A 30 12.65 -18.69 0.21
N GLU A 31 13.45 -18.11 1.11
CA GLU A 31 13.85 -16.69 1.09
C GLU A 31 14.68 -16.33 -0.16
N ALA A 32 15.30 -17.32 -0.81
CA ALA A 32 16.08 -17.11 -2.04
C ALA A 32 15.19 -16.82 -3.27
N ASP A 33 13.91 -17.16 -3.21
CA ASP A 33 12.95 -16.95 -4.29
C ASP A 33 12.12 -15.67 -4.10
N GLU A 34 12.50 -14.78 -3.17
CA GLU A 34 11.83 -13.50 -2.98
C GLU A 34 11.90 -12.64 -4.26
N LYS A 35 10.72 -12.25 -4.74
CA LYS A 35 10.52 -11.42 -5.93
C LYS A 35 10.22 -9.98 -5.53
N PRO A 36 10.25 -9.02 -6.49
CA PRO A 36 9.93 -7.64 -6.19
C PRO A 36 8.55 -7.51 -5.55
N LEU A 37 8.50 -6.77 -4.43
CA LEU A 37 7.31 -6.61 -3.60
C LEU A 37 6.16 -5.98 -4.39
N TRP A 38 4.96 -6.48 -4.18
CA TRP A 38 3.73 -5.85 -4.63
C TRP A 38 2.68 -5.89 -3.52
N ILE A 39 1.82 -4.89 -3.50
CA ILE A 39 0.88 -4.65 -2.39
C ILE A 39 -0.52 -4.41 -2.95
N LEU A 40 -1.50 -5.11 -2.40
CA LEU A 40 -2.92 -4.86 -2.62
C LEU A 40 -3.50 -4.07 -1.47
N LEU A 41 -4.20 -2.99 -1.79
CA LEU A 41 -4.79 -2.07 -0.83
C LEU A 41 -6.29 -1.89 -1.11
N ASP A 42 -7.10 -1.89 -0.05
CA ASP A 42 -8.47 -1.40 -0.09
C ASP A 42 -8.50 0.05 0.41
N THR A 43 -8.88 0.99 -0.46
CA THR A 43 -9.06 2.41 -0.14
C THR A 43 -10.52 2.86 -0.29
N THR A 44 -11.46 1.91 -0.41
CA THR A 44 -12.88 2.22 -0.59
C THR A 44 -13.60 2.57 0.72
N ARG A 45 -12.93 2.37 1.87
CA ARG A 45 -13.50 2.59 3.20
C ARG A 45 -13.12 3.96 3.76
N PRO A 46 -13.88 4.47 4.75
CA PRO A 46 -13.58 5.76 5.37
C PRO A 46 -12.20 5.86 6.04
N ILE A 47 -11.65 4.73 6.48
CA ILE A 47 -10.32 4.64 7.08
C ILE A 47 -9.41 3.94 6.08
N ASN A 48 -8.33 4.61 5.68
CA ASN A 48 -7.32 4.05 4.79
C ASN A 48 -6.32 3.16 5.55
N PRO A 49 -5.69 2.19 4.87
CA PRO A 49 -4.65 1.34 5.47
C PRO A 49 -3.41 2.15 5.85
N PHE A 50 -3.12 3.23 5.13
CA PHE A 50 -2.07 4.19 5.46
C PHE A 50 -2.70 5.57 5.62
N ILE A 51 -2.37 6.24 6.73
CA ILE A 51 -2.97 7.50 7.12
C ILE A 51 -1.85 8.50 7.32
N TRP A 52 -1.81 9.51 6.45
CA TRP A 52 -0.94 10.65 6.66
C TRP A 52 -1.59 11.62 7.65
N GLN A 53 -0.96 11.80 8.81
CA GLN A 53 -1.44 12.71 9.83
C GLN A 53 -0.56 13.95 9.87
N GLU A 54 -1.08 15.07 9.36
CA GLU A 54 -0.41 16.36 9.45
C GLU A 54 -0.58 16.95 10.85
N ARG A 55 0.53 17.39 11.45
CA ARG A 55 0.55 18.14 12.72
C ARG A 55 0.68 19.64 12.48
N ILE A 56 1.44 20.02 11.45
CA ILE A 56 1.57 21.40 10.97
C ILE A 56 1.49 21.33 9.44
N PRO A 57 0.53 22.01 8.80
CA PRO A 57 0.41 22.02 7.35
C PRO A 57 1.67 22.60 6.72
N TYR A 58 1.92 22.28 5.46
CA TYR A 58 3.08 22.78 4.74
C TYR A 58 2.92 24.28 4.46
N GLU A 59 3.68 25.10 5.19
CA GLU A 59 3.72 26.55 5.01
C GLU A 59 5.00 26.94 4.28
N PHE A 60 4.83 27.65 3.17
CA PHE A 60 5.94 28.26 2.46
C PHE A 60 6.41 29.49 3.25
N GLN A 61 7.70 29.53 3.56
CA GLN A 61 8.33 30.63 4.24
C GLN A 61 9.38 31.23 3.33
N GLN A 62 9.31 32.54 3.14
CA GLN A 62 10.27 33.28 2.32
C GLN A 62 10.88 34.41 3.14
N LEU A 63 12.18 34.58 3.00
CA LEU A 63 12.92 35.71 3.52
C LEU A 63 13.47 36.50 2.33
N THR A 64 12.58 37.26 1.69
CA THR A 64 12.85 38.03 0.47
C THR A 64 12.92 39.54 0.72
N ASP A 65 13.04 39.93 1.97
CA ASP A 65 13.00 41.33 2.38
C ASP A 65 14.37 41.97 2.12
N GLU A 66 14.40 42.95 1.22
CA GLU A 66 15.62 43.68 0.81
C GLU A 66 16.16 44.55 1.95
N ASP A 67 15.29 44.99 2.88
CA ASP A 67 15.66 45.82 4.02
C ASP A 67 16.41 45.04 5.13
N LYS A 68 16.50 43.71 5.01
CA LYS A 68 17.23 42.90 6.00
C LYS A 68 18.72 42.89 5.67
N ALA A 69 19.52 43.21 6.69
CA ALA A 69 20.98 43.33 6.58
C ALA A 69 21.68 42.07 6.01
N ILE A 70 21.10 40.89 6.19
CA ILE A 70 21.64 39.65 5.63
C ILE A 70 21.43 39.64 4.11
N SER A 71 20.18 39.79 3.62
CA SER A 71 19.87 39.84 2.19
C SER A 71 20.68 40.93 1.47
N PHE A 72 20.83 42.12 2.06
CA PHE A 72 21.59 43.23 1.49
C PHE A 72 23.10 42.96 1.40
N MET A 73 23.69 42.26 2.38
CA MET A 73 25.14 42.02 2.38
C MET A 73 25.56 40.79 1.58
N THR A 74 24.73 39.75 1.48
CA THR A 74 25.05 38.51 0.75
C THR A 74 24.37 38.38 -0.61
N ASP A 75 23.38 39.23 -0.94
CA ASP A 75 22.61 39.18 -2.19
C ASP A 75 21.96 37.79 -2.41
N GLU A 76 21.52 37.17 -1.32
CA GLU A 76 20.93 35.84 -1.27
C GLU A 76 19.53 35.88 -0.65
N PHE A 77 18.57 35.22 -1.28
CA PHE A 77 17.20 35.06 -0.79
C PHE A 77 16.93 33.64 -0.35
N PHE A 78 16.33 33.48 0.83
CA PHE A 78 16.04 32.16 1.40
C PHE A 78 14.58 31.78 1.21
N TYR A 79 14.38 30.56 0.72
CA TYR A 79 13.07 29.92 0.59
C TYR A 79 13.09 28.61 1.37
N GLY A 80 12.05 28.38 2.16
CA GLY A 80 11.91 27.19 2.97
C GLY A 80 10.47 26.72 3.04
N ILE A 81 10.28 25.45 3.35
CA ILE A 81 8.97 24.87 3.63
C ILE A 81 9.02 24.32 5.05
N ARG A 82 8.08 24.76 5.88
CA ARG A 82 7.89 24.19 7.22
C ARG A 82 6.67 23.29 7.19
N GLY A 83 6.88 22.00 7.40
CA GLY A 83 5.80 21.02 7.57
C GLY A 83 6.17 20.00 8.64
N ARG A 84 5.17 19.49 9.35
CA ARG A 84 5.36 18.36 10.27
C ARG A 84 4.18 17.43 10.14
N GLY A 85 4.45 16.17 9.84
CA GLY A 85 3.46 15.10 9.80
C GLY A 85 4.03 13.79 10.33
N ASN A 86 3.15 12.82 10.52
CA ASN A 86 3.52 11.45 10.84
C ASN A 86 2.73 10.50 9.95
N MET A 87 3.30 9.32 9.69
CA MET A 87 2.59 8.24 9.00
C MET A 87 2.01 7.28 10.04
N GLY A 88 0.70 7.05 9.98
CA GLY A 88 0.00 6.06 10.78
C GLY A 88 -0.44 4.87 9.93
N TYR A 89 -0.55 3.72 10.58
CA TYR A 89 -1.14 2.52 9.99
C TYR A 89 -2.59 2.38 10.46
N GLY A 90 -3.48 2.06 9.52
CA GLY A 90 -4.86 1.71 9.78
C GLY A 90 -5.01 0.22 10.09
N PHE A 91 -6.10 -0.38 9.60
CA PHE A 91 -6.37 -1.81 9.78
C PHE A 91 -5.49 -2.66 8.84
N TRP A 92 -4.79 -3.65 9.40
CA TRP A 92 -3.94 -4.58 8.64
C TRP A 92 -4.74 -5.44 7.66
N GLN A 93 -6.03 -5.67 7.95
CA GLN A 93 -6.97 -6.39 7.08
C GLN A 93 -7.06 -5.78 5.68
N MET A 94 -6.86 -4.46 5.57
CA MET A 94 -7.06 -3.69 4.34
C MET A 94 -5.83 -3.62 3.43
N ALA A 95 -4.70 -4.19 3.85
CA ALA A 95 -3.45 -4.15 3.09
C ALA A 95 -2.75 -5.49 3.15
N PHE A 96 -2.57 -6.12 1.98
CA PHE A 96 -1.87 -7.38 1.84
C PHE A 96 -0.64 -7.17 0.96
N ALA A 97 0.47 -7.75 1.39
CA ALA A 97 1.74 -7.69 0.66
C ALA A 97 2.10 -9.08 0.14
N SER A 98 2.74 -9.14 -1.02
CA SER A 98 3.28 -10.38 -1.56
C SER A 98 4.68 -10.19 -2.11
N LYS A 99 5.53 -11.18 -1.79
CA LYS A 99 6.89 -11.33 -2.31
C LYS A 99 7.02 -12.48 -3.32
N GLN A 100 5.89 -13.01 -3.80
CA GLN A 100 5.87 -14.01 -4.87
C GLN A 100 5.80 -13.31 -6.24
N ASP A 101 6.04 -14.05 -7.33
CA ASP A 101 5.90 -13.51 -8.69
C ASP A 101 4.49 -12.95 -8.92
N LEU A 102 4.40 -11.79 -9.56
CA LEU A 102 3.14 -11.16 -9.92
C LEU A 102 2.53 -11.87 -11.14
N THR A 103 1.82 -12.96 -10.88
CA THR A 103 1.06 -13.75 -11.86
C THR A 103 -0.45 -13.57 -11.63
N THR A 104 -1.26 -13.89 -12.65
CA THR A 104 -2.73 -13.83 -12.53
C THR A 104 -3.25 -14.76 -11.42
N GLU A 105 -2.62 -15.92 -11.23
CA GLU A 105 -2.97 -16.87 -10.18
C GLU A 105 -2.68 -16.31 -8.78
N ASN A 106 -1.47 -15.81 -8.56
CA ASN A 106 -1.08 -15.24 -7.26
C ASN A 106 -1.88 -13.98 -6.93
N PHE A 107 -2.17 -13.15 -7.94
CA PHE A 107 -3.05 -11.99 -7.76
C PHE A 107 -4.45 -12.40 -7.32
N ASN A 108 -5.06 -13.40 -7.99
CA ASN A 108 -6.41 -13.86 -7.66
C ASN A 108 -6.45 -14.51 -6.27
N ASP A 109 -5.46 -15.34 -5.91
CA ASP A 109 -5.37 -15.91 -4.56
C ASP A 109 -5.30 -14.82 -3.49
N LEU A 110 -4.44 -13.82 -3.66
CA LEU A 110 -4.33 -12.73 -2.68
C LEU A 110 -5.60 -11.87 -2.62
N TYR A 111 -6.22 -11.60 -3.78
CA TYR A 111 -7.48 -10.87 -3.86
C TYR A 111 -8.62 -11.60 -3.14
N ASP A 112 -8.73 -12.92 -3.34
CA ASP A 112 -9.74 -13.76 -2.69
C ASP A 112 -9.48 -13.90 -1.19
N ARG A 113 -8.21 -13.98 -0.77
CA ARG A 113 -7.82 -13.94 0.65
C ARG A 113 -8.23 -12.62 1.32
N MET A 114 -8.10 -11.49 0.63
CA MET A 114 -8.59 -10.20 1.15
C MET A 114 -10.11 -10.16 1.24
N CYS A 115 -10.80 -10.59 0.19
CA CYS A 115 -12.27 -10.57 0.12
C CYS A 115 -12.94 -11.54 1.11
N SER A 116 -12.29 -12.67 1.42
CA SER A 116 -12.84 -13.73 2.28
C SER A 116 -12.72 -13.46 3.78
N GLN A 117 -12.08 -12.36 4.18
CA GLN A 117 -11.93 -12.02 5.59
C GLN A 117 -13.29 -11.77 6.26
N LYS A 118 -13.42 -12.32 7.46
CA LYS A 118 -14.61 -12.23 8.32
C LYS A 118 -14.25 -11.60 9.65
N ASN A 119 -15.23 -10.94 10.26
CA ASN A 119 -15.12 -10.52 11.64
C ASN A 119 -15.28 -11.71 12.59
N ASP A 120 -15.08 -11.44 13.87
CA ASP A 120 -15.28 -12.39 14.97
C ASP A 120 -16.65 -13.10 14.92
N ALA A 121 -17.73 -12.36 14.61
CA ALA A 121 -19.07 -12.92 14.46
C ALA A 121 -19.32 -13.68 13.14
N GLY A 122 -18.28 -13.96 12.34
CA GLY A 122 -18.38 -14.67 11.06
C GLY A 122 -18.97 -13.85 9.90
N ARG A 123 -19.23 -12.55 10.11
CA ARG A 123 -19.74 -11.64 9.07
C ARG A 123 -18.59 -11.18 8.16
N PRO A 124 -18.75 -11.18 6.83
CA PRO A 124 -17.72 -10.70 5.92
C PRO A 124 -17.41 -9.22 6.18
N LEU A 125 -16.12 -8.88 6.21
CA LEU A 125 -15.65 -7.51 6.38
C LEU A 125 -15.94 -6.65 5.16
N ARG A 126 -16.28 -7.27 4.02
CA ARG A 126 -16.58 -6.63 2.73
C ARG A 126 -15.37 -5.79 2.25
N ILE A 127 -14.17 -6.31 2.46
CA ILE A 127 -12.93 -5.70 1.95
C ILE A 127 -12.92 -5.90 0.44
N LYS A 128 -12.65 -4.84 -0.29
CA LYS A 128 -12.56 -4.87 -1.75
C LYS A 128 -11.27 -4.15 -2.16
N PRO A 129 -10.21 -4.90 -2.53
CA PRO A 129 -8.98 -4.28 -3.02
C PRO A 129 -9.29 -3.37 -4.20
N SER A 130 -8.77 -2.15 -4.15
CA SER A 130 -8.98 -1.10 -5.14
C SER A 130 -7.69 -0.65 -5.80
N ILE A 131 -6.56 -0.78 -5.12
CA ILE A 131 -5.25 -0.34 -5.60
C ILE A 131 -4.27 -1.50 -5.59
N LEU A 132 -3.55 -1.67 -6.70
CA LEU A 132 -2.38 -2.52 -6.83
C LEU A 132 -1.13 -1.62 -6.91
N LEU A 133 -0.33 -1.62 -5.85
CA LEU A 133 0.91 -0.87 -5.73
C LEU A 133 2.11 -1.75 -6.08
N VAL A 134 2.90 -1.34 -7.07
CA VAL A 134 4.02 -2.13 -7.61
C VAL A 134 5.27 -1.29 -7.82
N GLY A 135 6.44 -1.94 -7.79
CA GLY A 135 7.70 -1.38 -8.24
C GLY A 135 7.81 -1.27 -9.76
N MET A 136 8.85 -0.61 -10.26
CA MET A 136 9.12 -0.51 -11.70
C MET A 136 9.36 -1.88 -12.34
N LYS A 137 9.94 -2.83 -11.61
CA LYS A 137 10.21 -4.20 -12.11
C LYS A 137 8.94 -4.98 -12.44
N ASN A 138 7.84 -4.70 -11.75
CA ASN A 138 6.55 -5.40 -11.89
C ASN A 138 5.52 -4.62 -12.74
N ARG A 139 5.92 -3.49 -13.35
CA ARG A 139 4.99 -2.59 -14.06
C ARG A 139 4.24 -3.25 -15.21
N GLU A 140 4.91 -4.14 -15.94
CA GLU A 140 4.38 -4.77 -17.14
C GLU A 140 3.36 -5.84 -16.76
N GLN A 141 3.71 -6.68 -15.80
CA GLN A 141 2.84 -7.70 -15.25
C GLN A 141 1.58 -7.07 -14.62
N ALA A 142 1.74 -5.97 -13.87
CA ALA A 142 0.61 -5.25 -13.29
C ALA A 142 -0.33 -4.65 -14.35
N PHE A 143 0.23 -4.12 -15.44
CA PHE A 143 -0.56 -3.63 -16.57
C PHE A 143 -1.33 -4.78 -17.23
N ASN A 144 -0.68 -5.92 -17.48
CA ASN A 144 -1.31 -7.07 -18.11
C ASN A 144 -2.45 -7.65 -17.24
N ILE A 145 -2.29 -7.67 -15.92
CA ILE A 145 -3.32 -8.19 -15.01
C ILE A 145 -4.51 -7.25 -14.90
N ALA A 146 -4.28 -5.96 -14.64
CA ALA A 146 -5.37 -5.04 -14.27
C ALA A 146 -5.88 -4.15 -15.42
N LYS A 147 -5.09 -3.94 -16.47
CA LYS A 147 -5.39 -2.99 -17.56
C LYS A 147 -5.46 -3.62 -18.95
N ALA A 148 -5.03 -4.85 -19.16
CA ALA A 148 -5.24 -5.52 -20.45
C ALA A 148 -6.70 -5.99 -20.59
N GLN A 149 -7.33 -5.68 -21.74
CA GLN A 149 -8.72 -6.08 -22.02
C GLN A 149 -8.85 -7.57 -22.35
N THR A 150 -7.83 -8.14 -23.01
CA THR A 150 -7.77 -9.53 -23.43
C THR A 150 -6.51 -10.18 -22.92
N LEU A 151 -6.60 -11.44 -22.55
CA LEU A 151 -5.45 -12.28 -22.25
C LEU A 151 -4.81 -12.78 -23.56
N ASP A 152 -3.62 -13.37 -23.48
CA ASP A 152 -2.85 -13.87 -24.64
C ASP A 152 -3.61 -14.92 -25.48
N ASN A 153 -4.60 -15.56 -24.89
CA ASN A 153 -5.48 -16.54 -25.53
C ASN A 153 -6.75 -15.92 -26.16
N MET A 154 -6.78 -14.60 -26.35
CA MET A 154 -7.94 -13.81 -26.83
C MET A 154 -9.20 -13.93 -25.96
N LYS A 155 -9.09 -14.46 -24.73
CA LYS A 155 -10.22 -14.46 -23.78
C LYS A 155 -10.33 -13.10 -23.08
N PRO A 156 -11.56 -12.67 -22.73
CA PRO A 156 -11.75 -11.51 -21.88
C PRO A 156 -10.98 -11.66 -20.55
N ASN A 157 -10.29 -10.61 -20.13
CA ASN A 157 -9.63 -10.58 -18.84
C ASN A 157 -10.64 -10.28 -17.72
N PRO A 158 -10.86 -11.19 -16.75
CA PRO A 158 -11.78 -10.95 -15.64
C PRO A 158 -11.32 -9.83 -14.69
N ASN A 159 -10.02 -9.53 -14.66
CA ASN A 159 -9.41 -8.55 -13.77
C ASN A 159 -9.31 -7.15 -14.41
N TYR A 160 -9.77 -6.99 -15.65
CA TYR A 160 -9.73 -5.72 -16.35
C TYR A 160 -10.54 -4.65 -15.60
N GLY A 161 -9.86 -3.59 -15.16
CA GLY A 161 -10.46 -2.48 -14.42
C GLY A 161 -10.86 -2.82 -12.98
N LEU A 162 -10.42 -3.99 -12.46
CA LEU A 162 -10.74 -4.40 -11.10
C LEU A 162 -10.02 -3.55 -10.04
N VAL A 163 -8.77 -3.20 -10.31
CA VAL A 163 -7.90 -2.40 -9.45
C VAL A 163 -7.16 -1.32 -10.24
N GLU A 164 -6.87 -0.20 -9.59
CA GLU A 164 -6.01 0.85 -10.12
C GLU A 164 -4.54 0.48 -9.88
N VAL A 165 -3.72 0.53 -10.93
CA VAL A 165 -2.28 0.24 -10.84
C VAL A 165 -1.52 1.53 -10.55
N ILE A 166 -0.83 1.56 -9.41
CA ILE A 166 0.12 2.61 -9.02
C ILE A 166 1.54 2.04 -9.08
N VAL A 167 2.39 2.64 -9.90
CA VAL A 167 3.81 2.27 -10.02
C VAL A 167 4.64 3.29 -9.26
N THR A 168 5.52 2.81 -8.37
CA THR A 168 6.41 3.67 -7.57
C THR A 168 7.87 3.20 -7.66
N PRO A 169 8.85 4.10 -7.81
CA PRO A 169 10.28 3.73 -7.78
C PRO A 169 10.76 3.25 -6.41
N PHE A 170 9.98 3.49 -5.34
CA PHE A 170 10.42 3.27 -3.96
C PHE A 170 10.14 1.85 -3.43
N LEU A 171 9.73 0.91 -4.29
CA LEU A 171 9.34 -0.46 -3.91
C LEU A 171 10.29 -1.54 -4.47
N ASP A 172 11.31 -1.16 -5.24
CA ASP A 172 12.24 -2.06 -5.94
C ASP A 172 13.56 -2.35 -5.20
#